data_AF-B6K0M8-F1
#
_entry.id   AF-B6K0M8-F1
#
_cell.length_a   1.000
_cell.length_b   1.000
_cell.length_c   1.000
_cell.angle_alpha   90.00
_cell.angle_beta   90.00
_cell.angle_gamma   90.00
#
_symmetry.space_group_name_H-M   'P 1'
#
loop_
_entity.id
_entity.type
_entity.pdbx_description
1 polymer ?
#
loop_
_entity_poly.entity_id
_entity_poly.type
_entity_poly.pdbx_seq_one_letter_code
_entity_poly.pdbx_strand_id
1 'polypeptide(L)'
;MAEDLLSSLEKSFQNIRKEIRDPLDVLKFEKNLDYARKLFWENGENSLLKIGEPSALAKRFMALQGELNEMRAEQEMYLDYKQQEFRKKEEERLEECNHQLRQRRLTNALNKQEHEEEHSTARILTQQRSLQSEISSSLLSMASILKQNALSFTNALVQDAHVIQRTGETLEGNQTKLETTNERVMKYVRSKKLGFWKRLSMVLTAVVAFIVMLFIIHFTK
;
A
#
# COMPACT_ATOMS: atom_id res chain seq x y z
N MET A 1 -23.77 5.37 -23.89
CA MET A 1 -23.23 6.18 -22.77
C MET A 1 -22.04 5.50 -22.09
N ALA A 2 -22.19 4.32 -21.46
CA ALA A 2 -21.04 3.62 -20.85
C ALA A 2 -20.01 3.13 -21.88
N GLU A 3 -20.46 2.65 -23.05
CA GLU A 3 -19.58 2.26 -24.16
C GLU A 3 -18.81 3.43 -24.77
N ASP A 4 -19.45 4.61 -24.89
CA ASP A 4 -18.80 5.81 -25.42
C ASP A 4 -17.67 6.29 -24.51
N LEU A 5 -17.90 6.28 -23.19
CA LEU A 5 -16.88 6.60 -22.19
C LEU A 5 -15.72 5.61 -22.22
N LEU A 6 -16.00 4.31 -22.38
CA LEU A 6 -14.96 3.29 -22.48
C LEU A 6 -14.11 3.47 -23.75
N SER A 7 -14.73 3.81 -24.88
CA SER A 7 -14.01 4.08 -26.13
C SER A 7 -13.13 5.33 -26.05
N SER A 8 -13.59 6.37 -25.33
CA SER A 8 -12.81 7.57 -25.05
C SER A 8 -11.64 7.26 -24.11
N LEU A 9 -11.86 6.43 -23.09
CA LEU A 9 -10.83 5.95 -22.18
C LEU A 9 -9.76 5.15 -22.92
N GLU A 10 -10.16 4.22 -23.79
CA GLU A 10 -9.22 3.42 -24.57
C GLU A 10 -8.35 4.28 -25.49
N LYS A 11 -8.92 5.31 -26.14
CA LYS A 11 -8.13 6.30 -26.90
C LYS A 11 -7.18 7.09 -26.02
N SER A 12 -7.62 7.53 -24.84
CA SER A 12 -6.77 8.24 -23.88
C SER A 12 -5.64 7.35 -23.35
N PHE A 13 -5.91 6.07 -23.14
CA PHE A 13 -4.93 5.07 -22.70
C PHE A 13 -3.85 4.84 -23.75
N GLN A 14 -4.24 4.70 -25.02
CA GLN A 14 -3.29 4.59 -26.12
C GLN A 14 -2.43 5.84 -26.30
N ASN A 15 -2.95 7.01 -25.93
CA ASN A 15 -2.18 8.25 -25.96
C ASN A 15 -1.18 8.32 -24.79
N ILE A 16 -1.61 7.99 -23.58
CA ILE A 16 -0.75 7.90 -22.38
C ILE A 16 0.36 6.86 -22.57
N ARG A 17 0.04 5.71 -23.18
CA ARG A 17 1.00 4.66 -23.51
C ARG A 17 2.08 5.12 -24.48
N LYS A 18 1.76 6.02 -25.42
CA LYS A 18 2.72 6.59 -26.36
C LYS A 18 3.56 7.70 -25.75
N GLU A 19 3.00 8.40 -24.75
CA GLU A 19 3.58 9.58 -24.13
C GLU A 19 3.80 9.34 -22.63
N ILE A 20 4.52 8.26 -22.28
CA ILE A 20 4.87 7.93 -20.88
C ILE A 20 5.87 8.98 -20.38
N ARG A 21 5.37 10.13 -19.95
CA ARG A 21 6.17 11.24 -19.42
C ARG A 21 5.97 11.47 -17.93
N ASP A 22 4.78 11.18 -17.38
CA ASP A 22 4.44 11.55 -16.01
C ASP A 22 3.67 10.43 -15.28
N PRO A 23 4.13 9.96 -14.10
CA PRO A 23 3.39 9.00 -13.27
C PRO A 23 2.00 9.51 -12.86
N LEU A 24 1.80 10.83 -12.87
CA LEU A 24 0.50 11.42 -12.52
C LEU A 24 -0.58 11.11 -13.57
N ASP A 25 -0.22 10.88 -14.82
CA ASP A 25 -1.18 10.60 -15.89
C ASP A 25 -1.73 9.17 -15.84
N VAL A 26 -0.90 8.23 -15.39
CA VAL A 26 -1.32 6.85 -15.09
C VAL A 26 -2.35 6.85 -13.95
N LEU A 27 -2.10 7.65 -12.91
CA LEU A 27 -3.00 7.77 -11.75
C LEU A 27 -4.33 8.44 -12.12
N LYS A 28 -4.32 9.47 -12.97
CA LYS A 28 -5.54 10.11 -13.49
C LYS A 28 -6.37 9.12 -14.31
N PHE A 29 -5.72 8.33 -15.16
CA PHE A 29 -6.39 7.30 -15.94
C PHE A 29 -7.05 6.25 -15.05
N GLU A 30 -6.36 5.77 -14.03
CA GLU A 30 -6.90 4.82 -13.05
C GLU A 30 -8.18 5.36 -12.38
N LYS A 31 -8.15 6.62 -11.91
CA LYS A 31 -9.34 7.25 -11.30
C LYS A 31 -10.50 7.37 -12.28
N ASN A 32 -10.23 7.66 -13.55
CA ASN A 32 -11.26 7.74 -14.57
C ASN A 32 -11.82 6.35 -14.94
N LEU A 33 -10.98 5.31 -14.95
CA LEU A 33 -11.38 3.92 -15.16
C LEU A 33 -12.25 3.41 -14.00
N ASP A 34 -11.87 3.70 -12.76
CA ASP A 34 -12.64 3.38 -11.55
C ASP A 34 -14.00 4.08 -11.54
N TYR A 35 -14.03 5.35 -11.97
CA TYR A 35 -15.27 6.11 -12.11
C TYR A 35 -16.19 5.48 -13.16
N ALA A 36 -15.66 5.12 -14.34
CA ALA A 36 -16.42 4.43 -15.38
C ALA A 36 -16.93 3.06 -14.90
N ARG A 37 -16.12 2.32 -14.12
CA ARG A 37 -16.54 1.06 -13.49
C ARG A 37 -17.69 1.29 -12.53
N LYS A 38 -17.63 2.32 -11.67
CA LYS A 38 -18.67 2.64 -10.70
C LYS A 38 -19.99 3.01 -11.38
N LEU A 39 -19.94 3.84 -12.43
CA LEU A 39 -21.10 4.17 -13.28
C LEU A 39 -21.71 2.92 -13.92
N PHE A 40 -20.86 2.00 -14.39
CA PHE A 40 -21.31 0.73 -14.95
C PHE A 40 -22.04 -0.15 -13.92
N TRP A 41 -21.60 -0.15 -12.66
CA TRP A 41 -22.30 -0.84 -11.56
C TRP A 41 -23.61 -0.17 -11.15
N GLU A 42 -23.66 1.18 -11.10
CA GLU A 42 -24.87 1.94 -10.74
C GLU A 42 -25.98 1.83 -11.79
N ASN A 43 -25.64 1.73 -13.07
CA ASN A 43 -26.61 1.60 -14.17
C ASN A 43 -27.23 0.19 -14.29
N GLY A 44 -26.88 -0.76 -13.42
CA GLY A 44 -27.57 -2.06 -13.32
C GLY A 44 -27.29 -3.08 -14.43
N GLU A 45 -26.37 -2.78 -15.36
CA GLU A 45 -26.00 -3.69 -16.47
C GLU A 45 -25.29 -4.97 -16.01
N ASN A 46 -24.81 -5.00 -14.76
CA ASN A 46 -24.35 -6.21 -14.05
C ASN A 46 -25.24 -6.50 -12.84
N SER A 47 -26.51 -6.78 -13.07
CA SER A 47 -27.26 -7.59 -12.11
C SER A 47 -26.62 -8.98 -12.07
N LEU A 48 -26.19 -9.42 -10.88
CA LEU A 48 -25.56 -10.72 -10.57
C LEU A 48 -26.38 -11.98 -10.98
N LEU A 49 -27.44 -11.82 -11.77
CA LEU A 49 -28.34 -12.85 -12.28
C LEU A 49 -27.79 -13.59 -13.51
N LYS A 50 -26.77 -13.06 -14.22
CA LYS A 50 -26.11 -13.75 -15.34
C LYS A 50 -24.73 -14.25 -14.93
N ILE A 51 -24.73 -15.27 -14.08
CA ILE A 51 -23.56 -16.12 -13.79
C ILE A 51 -23.33 -16.97 -15.05
N GLY A 52 -22.48 -16.52 -15.97
CA GLY A 52 -22.15 -17.31 -17.15
C GLY A 52 -21.04 -16.73 -17.99
N GLU A 53 -21.17 -15.46 -18.41
CA GLU A 53 -20.15 -14.79 -19.20
C GLU A 53 -20.07 -13.31 -18.80
N PRO A 54 -18.87 -12.78 -18.48
CA PRO A 54 -18.69 -11.34 -18.33
C PRO A 54 -19.10 -10.71 -19.67
N SER A 55 -19.97 -9.70 -19.61
CA SER A 55 -20.36 -8.92 -20.79
C SER A 55 -19.12 -8.48 -21.56
N ALA A 56 -19.23 -8.30 -22.88
CA ALA A 56 -18.11 -7.88 -23.71
C ALA A 56 -17.39 -6.63 -23.16
N LEU A 57 -18.15 -5.75 -22.50
CA LEU A 57 -17.65 -4.59 -21.78
C LEU A 57 -16.75 -4.95 -20.57
N ALA A 58 -17.17 -5.91 -19.74
CA ALA A 58 -16.40 -6.36 -18.58
C ALA A 58 -15.07 -7.01 -18.99
N LYS A 59 -15.04 -7.76 -20.11
CA LYS A 59 -13.79 -8.29 -20.68
C LYS A 59 -12.83 -7.17 -21.09
N ARG A 60 -13.34 -6.09 -21.68
CA ARG A 60 -12.54 -4.91 -22.08
C ARG A 60 -12.01 -4.13 -20.87
N PHE A 61 -12.80 -3.98 -19.81
CA PHE A 61 -12.33 -3.41 -18.55
C PHE A 61 -11.21 -4.25 -17.92
N MET A 62 -11.35 -5.57 -17.89
CA MET A 62 -10.29 -6.45 -17.37
C MET A 62 -9.01 -6.37 -18.21
N ALA A 63 -9.12 -6.28 -19.54
CA ALA A 63 -7.97 -6.11 -20.43
C ALA A 63 -7.24 -4.78 -20.16
N LEU A 64 -7.98 -3.66 -20.12
CA LEU A 64 -7.41 -2.35 -19.80
C LEU A 64 -6.78 -2.30 -18.40
N GLN A 65 -7.38 -2.98 -17.43
CA GLN A 65 -6.82 -3.08 -16.09
C GLN A 65 -5.53 -3.92 -16.06
N GLY A 66 -5.44 -4.96 -16.89
CA GLY A 66 -4.22 -5.74 -17.09
C GLY A 66 -3.09 -4.89 -17.68
N GLU A 67 -3.37 -4.16 -18.77
CA GLU A 67 -2.39 -3.27 -19.41
C GLU A 67 -1.94 -2.13 -18.49
N LEU A 68 -2.84 -1.60 -17.65
CA LEU A 68 -2.51 -0.57 -16.66
C LEU A 68 -1.54 -1.10 -15.58
N ASN A 69 -1.73 -2.34 -15.15
CA ASN A 69 -0.83 -2.97 -14.17
C ASN A 69 0.57 -3.22 -14.74
N GLU A 70 0.66 -3.59 -16.02
CA GLU A 70 1.93 -3.77 -16.71
C GLU A 70 2.72 -2.46 -16.80
N MET A 71 2.05 -1.37 -17.22
CA MET A 71 2.65 -0.03 -17.26
C MET A 71 3.13 0.45 -15.89
N ARG A 72 2.40 0.12 -14.83
CA ARG A 72 2.81 0.42 -13.45
C ARG A 72 4.07 -0.34 -13.05
N ALA A 73 4.16 -1.62 -13.37
CA ALA A 73 5.33 -2.43 -13.08
C ALA A 73 6.58 -1.89 -13.79
N GLU A 74 6.43 -1.43 -15.04
CA GLU A 74 7.52 -0.78 -15.79
C GLU A 74 7.99 0.52 -15.13
N GLN A 75 7.05 1.37 -14.69
CA GLN A 75 7.38 2.62 -13.99
C GLN A 75 8.05 2.38 -12.63
N GLU A 76 7.56 1.42 -11.85
CA GLU A 76 8.14 1.04 -10.56
C GLU A 76 9.58 0.51 -10.74
N MET A 77 9.83 -0.31 -11.77
CA MET A 77 11.19 -0.74 -12.11
C MET A 77 12.10 0.42 -12.53
N TYR A 78 11.61 1.36 -13.35
CA TYR A 78 12.41 2.51 -13.76
C TYR A 78 12.81 3.39 -12.56
N LEU A 79 11.88 3.62 -11.63
CA LEU A 79 12.11 4.39 -10.42
C LEU A 79 13.12 3.69 -9.50
N ASP A 80 12.98 2.38 -9.30
CA ASP A 80 13.92 1.60 -8.48
C ASP A 80 15.32 1.59 -9.09
N TYR A 81 15.43 1.38 -10.42
CA TYR A 81 16.69 1.48 -11.14
C TYR A 81 17.35 2.84 -10.95
N LYS A 82 16.59 3.93 -11.11
CA LYS A 82 17.10 5.30 -10.90
C LYS A 82 17.55 5.52 -9.46
N GLN A 83 16.79 5.04 -8.49
CA GLN A 83 17.13 5.17 -7.08
C GLN A 83 18.40 4.38 -6.72
N GLN A 84 18.58 3.19 -7.28
CA GLN A 84 19.82 2.42 -7.14
C GLN A 84 21.01 3.14 -7.78
N GLU A 85 20.82 3.78 -8.93
CA GLU A 85 21.85 4.59 -9.59
C GLU A 85 22.32 5.76 -8.69
N PHE A 86 21.38 6.43 -8.02
CA PHE A 86 21.69 7.48 -7.04
C PHE A 86 22.43 6.92 -5.82
N ARG A 87 21.96 5.80 -5.27
CA ARG A 87 22.59 5.15 -4.12
C ARG A 87 24.04 4.73 -4.41
N LYS A 88 24.29 4.14 -5.58
CA LYS A 88 25.65 3.77 -6.01
C LYS A 88 26.56 4.98 -6.13
N LYS A 89 26.07 6.08 -6.72
CA LYS A 89 26.84 7.33 -6.80
C LYS A 89 27.15 7.93 -5.42
N GLU A 90 26.25 7.79 -4.46
CA GLU A 90 26.52 8.21 -3.07
C GLU A 90 27.55 7.30 -2.38
N GLU A 91 27.46 5.99 -2.58
CA GLU A 91 28.43 5.02 -2.06
C GLU A 91 29.83 5.28 -2.63
N GLU A 92 29.96 5.49 -3.94
CA GLU A 92 31.24 5.85 -4.59
C GLU A 92 31.83 7.14 -4.02
N ARG A 93 31.00 8.17 -3.81
CA ARG A 93 31.43 9.44 -3.17
C ARG A 93 31.91 9.23 -1.73
N LEU A 94 31.22 8.37 -0.98
CA LEU A 94 31.58 8.06 0.41
C LEU A 94 32.89 7.26 0.48
N GLU A 95 33.10 6.33 -0.44
CA GLU A 95 34.34 5.57 -0.56
C GLU A 95 35.53 6.49 -0.92
N GLU A 96 35.35 7.41 -1.87
CA GLU A 96 36.36 8.39 -2.22
C GLU A 96 36.73 9.29 -1.02
N CYS A 97 35.72 9.79 -0.31
CA CYS A 97 35.93 10.58 0.91
C CYS A 97 36.71 9.79 1.98
N ASN A 98 36.35 8.54 2.22
CA ASN A 98 37.06 7.67 3.15
C ASN A 98 38.50 7.40 2.72
N HIS A 99 38.74 7.21 1.42
CA HIS A 99 40.08 7.03 0.88
C HIS A 99 40.95 8.27 1.13
N GLN A 100 40.43 9.47 0.87
CA GLN A 100 41.10 10.74 1.15
C GLN A 100 41.41 10.91 2.65
N LEU A 101 40.48 10.56 3.54
CA LEU A 101 40.69 10.61 4.99
C LEU A 101 41.80 9.66 5.45
N ARG A 102 41.87 8.45 4.89
CA ARG A 102 42.95 7.50 5.18
C ARG A 102 44.31 8.02 4.72
N GLN A 103 44.39 8.58 3.52
CA GLN A 103 45.62 9.21 3.01
C GLN A 103 46.07 10.37 3.91
N ARG A 104 45.15 11.25 4.32
CA ARG A 104 45.45 12.35 5.25
C ARG A 104 45.98 11.86 6.60
N ARG A 105 45.44 10.75 7.12
CA ARG A 105 45.94 10.15 8.36
C ARG A 105 47.36 9.62 8.22
N LEU A 106 47.67 8.99 7.09
CA LEU A 106 49.01 8.50 6.77
C LEU A 106 50.01 9.66 6.65
N THR A 107 49.68 10.72 5.91
CA THR A 107 50.55 11.89 5.77
C THR A 107 50.75 12.62 7.10
N ASN A 108 49.69 12.74 7.91
CA ASN A 108 49.80 13.34 9.25
C ASN A 108 50.61 12.47 10.22
N ALA A 109 50.54 11.14 10.10
CA ALA A 109 51.35 10.22 10.91
C ALA A 109 52.83 10.25 10.52
N LEU A 110 53.13 10.34 9.21
CA LEU A 110 54.49 10.51 8.69
C LEU A 110 55.11 11.84 9.15
N ASN A 111 54.38 12.95 9.01
CA ASN A 111 54.82 14.26 9.49
C ASN A 111 54.99 14.31 11.02
N LYS A 112 54.30 13.43 11.76
CA LYS A 112 54.47 13.30 13.22
C LYS A 112 55.79 12.61 13.59
N GLN A 113 56.27 11.65 12.79
CA GLN A 113 57.55 10.98 13.03
C GLN A 113 58.77 11.85 12.70
N GLU A 114 58.69 12.77 11.73
CA GLU A 114 59.82 13.65 11.38
C GLU A 114 60.11 14.75 12.42
N HIS A 115 59.25 14.95 13.43
CA HIS A 115 59.35 16.06 14.38
C HIS A 115 59.49 15.65 15.87
N GLU A 116 59.78 14.38 16.17
CA GLU A 116 59.79 13.83 17.54
C GLU A 116 61.13 13.84 18.29
N GLU A 117 62.23 14.36 17.73
CA GLU A 117 63.47 14.58 18.48
C GLU A 117 63.69 16.08 18.75
N GLU A 118 63.18 16.56 19.91
CA GLU A 118 63.70 17.68 20.77
C GLU A 118 62.63 18.49 21.54
N HIS A 119 61.32 18.35 21.27
CA HIS A 119 60.28 19.14 21.95
C HIS A 119 59.12 18.31 22.54
N SER A 120 59.42 17.15 23.11
CA SER A 120 58.41 16.13 23.44
C SER A 120 57.42 16.53 24.53
N THR A 121 57.83 17.09 25.68
CA THR A 121 56.91 17.25 26.82
C THR A 121 55.93 18.43 26.69
N ALA A 122 56.41 19.61 26.28
CA ALA A 122 55.57 20.81 26.12
C ALA A 122 54.58 20.69 24.95
N ARG A 123 55.00 20.05 23.85
CA ARG A 123 54.11 19.77 22.71
C ARG A 123 53.07 18.72 23.07
N ILE A 124 53.43 17.65 23.79
CA ILE A 124 52.46 16.64 24.26
C ILE A 124 51.41 17.28 25.19
N LEU A 125 51.81 18.14 26.13
CA LEU A 125 50.85 18.83 27.01
C LEU A 125 49.92 19.78 26.24
N THR A 126 50.44 20.50 25.25
CA THR A 126 49.64 21.37 24.38
C THR A 126 48.67 20.54 23.51
N GLN A 127 49.12 19.40 23.03
CA GLN A 127 48.33 18.48 22.22
C GLN A 127 47.24 17.79 23.07
N GLN A 128 47.52 17.42 24.33
CA GLN A 128 46.50 16.91 25.24
C GLN A 128 45.44 17.96 25.59
N ARG A 129 45.82 19.24 25.78
CA ARG A 129 44.86 20.33 25.99
C ARG A 129 44.01 20.58 24.75
N SER A 130 44.62 20.55 23.58
CA SER A 130 43.91 20.64 22.29
C SER A 130 42.91 19.50 22.13
N LEU A 131 43.33 18.26 22.36
CA LEU A 131 42.45 17.08 22.30
C LEU A 131 41.34 17.12 23.35
N GLN A 132 41.60 17.57 24.58
CA GLN A 132 40.55 17.75 25.59
C GLN A 132 39.53 18.81 25.15
N SER A 133 39.97 19.90 24.54
CA SER A 133 39.08 20.93 24.00
C SER A 133 38.22 20.39 22.85
N GLU A 134 38.83 19.61 21.95
CA GLU A 134 38.14 18.96 20.83
C GLU A 134 37.14 17.90 21.29
N ILE A 135 37.50 17.08 22.29
CA ILE A 135 36.58 16.12 22.90
C ILE A 135 35.44 16.85 23.58
N SER A 136 35.72 17.93 24.33
CA SER A 136 34.69 18.70 25.02
C SER A 136 33.71 19.36 24.05
N SER A 137 34.20 19.90 22.93
CA SER A 137 33.34 20.49 21.89
C SER A 137 32.53 19.44 21.15
N SER A 138 33.12 18.26 20.88
CA SER A 138 32.42 17.11 20.31
C SER A 138 31.33 16.58 21.24
N LEU A 139 31.59 16.52 22.55
CA LEU A 139 30.61 16.09 23.56
C LEU A 139 29.45 17.08 23.67
N LEU A 140 29.73 18.38 23.59
CA LEU A 140 28.70 19.42 23.56
C LEU A 140 27.85 19.34 22.28
N SER A 141 28.49 19.12 21.14
CA SER A 141 27.83 18.91 19.85
C SER A 141 26.95 17.66 19.87
N MET A 142 27.48 16.53 20.35
CA MET A 142 26.73 15.29 20.50
C MET A 142 25.58 15.43 21.50
N ALA A 143 25.76 16.15 22.61
CA ALA A 143 24.68 16.44 23.55
C ALA A 143 23.61 17.32 22.90
N SER A 144 23.99 18.29 22.07
CA SER A 144 23.04 19.10 21.29
C SER A 144 22.28 18.26 20.27
N ILE A 145 22.96 17.36 19.56
CA ILE A 145 22.35 16.41 18.63
C ILE A 145 21.41 15.48 19.37
N LEU A 146 21.82 14.93 20.52
CA LEU A 146 20.98 14.06 21.35
C LEU A 146 19.74 14.79 21.85
N LYS A 147 19.87 16.05 22.27
CA LYS A 147 18.74 16.91 22.64
C LYS A 147 17.81 17.14 21.46
N GLN A 148 18.35 17.43 20.28
CA GLN A 148 17.56 17.65 19.08
C GLN A 148 16.83 16.36 18.64
N ASN A 149 17.50 15.21 18.75
CA ASN A 149 16.92 13.91 18.51
C ASN A 149 15.82 13.59 19.53
N ALA A 150 16.02 13.92 20.81
CA ALA A 150 15.00 13.76 21.84
C ALA A 150 13.77 14.63 21.58
N LEU A 151 13.95 15.90 21.16
CA LEU A 151 12.86 16.79 20.77
C LEU A 151 12.11 16.27 19.54
N SER A 152 12.83 15.79 18.53
CA SER A 152 12.25 15.16 17.35
C SER A 152 11.46 13.90 17.72
N PHE A 153 12.00 13.08 18.62
CA PHE A 153 11.35 11.87 19.12
C PHE A 153 10.07 12.18 19.89
N THR A 154 10.06 13.22 20.73
CA THR A 154 8.81 13.66 21.39
C THR A 154 7.76 14.15 20.40
N ASN A 155 8.15 14.87 19.35
CA ASN A 155 7.21 15.29 18.31
C ASN A 155 6.66 14.09 17.52
N ALA A 156 7.51 13.12 17.20
CA ALA A 156 7.10 11.87 16.58
C ALA A 156 6.12 11.09 17.47
N LEU A 157 6.36 11.01 18.79
CA LEU A 157 5.42 10.39 19.74
C LEU A 157 4.05 11.08 19.77
N VAL A 158 4.01 12.42 19.70
CA VAL A 158 2.74 13.17 19.63
C VAL A 158 2.00 12.86 18.32
N GLN A 159 2.73 12.78 17.21
CA GLN A 159 2.16 12.39 15.92
C GLN A 159 1.65 10.94 15.95
N ASP A 160 2.41 10.01 16.52
CA ASP A 160 2.04 8.61 16.65
C ASP A 160 0.82 8.42 17.55
N ALA A 161 0.71 9.20 18.64
CA ALA A 161 -0.49 9.22 19.47
C ALA A 161 -1.73 9.63 18.67
N HIS A 162 -1.60 10.64 17.79
CA HIS A 162 -2.68 11.06 16.89
C HIS A 162 -3.04 9.98 15.85
N VAL A 163 -2.05 9.25 15.34
CA VAL A 163 -2.28 8.12 14.42
C VAL A 163 -2.99 6.97 15.13
N ILE A 164 -2.60 6.64 16.36
CA ILE A 164 -3.26 5.63 17.19
C ILE A 164 -4.71 6.03 17.46
N GLN A 165 -4.98 7.29 17.79
CA GLN A 165 -6.35 7.77 18.01
C GLN A 165 -7.21 7.61 16.74
N ARG A 166 -6.71 8.03 15.57
CA ARG A 166 -7.40 7.81 14.28
C ARG A 166 -7.60 6.33 13.97
N THR A 167 -6.61 5.50 14.30
CA THR A 167 -6.72 4.05 14.14
C THR A 167 -7.81 3.48 15.05
N GLY A 168 -7.92 3.97 16.29
CA GLY A 168 -9.02 3.63 17.20
C GLY A 168 -10.38 4.01 16.64
N GLU A 169 -10.55 5.25 16.18
CA GLU A 169 -11.80 5.74 15.58
C GLU A 169 -12.20 4.93 14.33
N THR A 170 -11.24 4.61 13.45
CA THR A 170 -11.51 3.77 12.27
C THR A 170 -11.80 2.31 12.63
N LEU A 171 -11.16 1.77 13.67
CA LEU A 171 -11.42 0.43 14.16
C LEU A 171 -12.82 0.32 14.77
N GLU A 172 -13.23 1.31 15.57
CA GLU A 172 -14.57 1.39 16.14
C GLU A 172 -15.63 1.49 15.03
N GLY A 173 -15.43 2.37 14.04
CA GLY A 173 -16.32 2.47 12.89
C GLY A 173 -16.41 1.18 12.06
N ASN A 174 -15.29 0.44 11.94
CA ASN A 174 -15.28 -0.86 11.27
C ASN A 174 -15.95 -1.95 12.12
N GLN A 175 -15.78 -1.93 13.44
CA GLN A 175 -16.47 -2.84 14.35
C GLN A 175 -17.99 -2.66 14.24
N THR A 176 -18.51 -1.43 14.25
CA THR A 176 -19.95 -1.18 14.06
C THR A 176 -20.44 -1.68 12.69
N LYS A 177 -19.65 -1.50 11.62
CA LYS A 177 -19.98 -2.03 10.29
C LYS A 177 -19.97 -3.57 10.25
N LEU A 178 -19.03 -4.20 10.96
CA LEU A 178 -18.97 -5.65 11.10
C LEU A 178 -20.13 -6.20 11.92
N GLU A 179 -20.51 -5.54 13.01
CA GLU A 179 -21.68 -5.92 13.81
C GLU A 179 -22.98 -5.81 12.99
N THR A 180 -23.18 -4.70 12.27
CA THR A 180 -24.37 -4.53 11.41
C THR A 180 -24.42 -5.52 10.25
N THR A 181 -23.28 -5.87 9.65
CA THR A 181 -23.23 -6.93 8.62
C THR A 181 -23.44 -8.31 9.22
N ASN A 182 -22.91 -8.58 10.42
CA ASN A 182 -23.15 -9.82 11.15
C ASN A 182 -24.63 -9.98 11.49
N GLU A 183 -25.29 -8.94 12.01
CA GLU A 183 -26.74 -8.94 12.24
C GLU A 183 -27.53 -9.24 10.97
N ARG A 184 -27.15 -8.62 9.84
CA ARG A 184 -27.79 -8.89 8.54
C ARG A 184 -27.59 -10.34 8.13
N VAL A 185 -26.37 -10.86 8.20
CA VAL A 185 -26.06 -12.26 7.89
C VAL A 185 -26.84 -13.20 8.81
N MET A 186 -26.91 -12.92 10.11
CA MET A 186 -27.64 -13.74 11.07
C MET A 186 -29.15 -13.71 10.80
N LYS A 187 -29.72 -12.56 10.42
CA LYS A 187 -31.10 -12.44 9.92
C LYS A 187 -31.30 -13.29 8.66
N TYR A 188 -30.39 -13.24 7.68
CA TYR A 188 -30.47 -14.06 6.47
C TYR A 188 -30.37 -15.56 6.76
N VAL A 189 -29.48 -15.99 7.64
CA VAL A 189 -29.35 -17.39 8.07
C VAL A 189 -30.61 -17.86 8.79
N ARG A 190 -31.21 -17.02 9.65
CA ARG A 190 -32.49 -17.31 10.31
C ARG A 190 -33.64 -17.40 9.30
N SER A 191 -33.67 -16.54 8.29
CA SER A 191 -34.66 -16.57 7.21
C SER A 191 -34.49 -17.77 6.27
N LYS A 192 -33.26 -18.28 6.05
CA LYS A 192 -33.06 -19.54 5.31
C LYS A 192 -33.69 -20.75 6.00
N LYS A 193 -33.77 -20.76 7.34
CA LYS A 193 -34.52 -21.80 8.08
C LYS A 193 -36.02 -21.77 7.73
N LEU A 194 -36.60 -20.59 7.48
CA LEU A 194 -38.00 -20.48 7.01
C LEU A 194 -38.21 -21.15 5.64
N GLY A 195 -37.22 -21.06 4.75
CA GLY A 195 -37.26 -21.72 3.44
C GLY A 195 -37.25 -23.25 3.51
N PHE A 196 -36.72 -23.85 4.59
CA PHE A 196 -36.83 -25.30 4.82
C PHE A 196 -38.27 -25.71 5.14
N TRP A 197 -38.95 -24.99 6.04
CA TRP A 197 -40.35 -25.24 6.38
C TRP A 197 -41.29 -25.09 5.18
N LYS A 198 -41.05 -24.09 4.32
CA LYS A 198 -41.84 -23.92 3.09
C LYS A 198 -41.64 -25.05 2.09
N ARG A 199 -40.40 -25.53 1.90
CA ARG A 199 -40.11 -26.70 1.06
C ARG A 199 -40.74 -27.97 1.61
N LEU A 200 -40.69 -28.17 2.93
CA LEU A 200 -41.33 -29.32 3.59
C LEU A 200 -42.85 -29.32 3.42
N SER A 201 -43.49 -28.16 3.58
CA SER A 201 -44.93 -28.01 3.35
C SER A 201 -45.33 -28.30 1.91
N MET A 202 -44.53 -27.88 0.92
CA MET A 202 -44.81 -28.16 -0.50
C MET A 202 -44.78 -29.66 -0.81
N VAL A 203 -43.78 -30.39 -0.27
CA VAL A 203 -43.68 -31.86 -0.42
C VAL A 203 -44.87 -32.55 0.26
N LEU A 204 -45.25 -32.12 1.47
CA LEU A 204 -46.38 -32.70 2.19
C LEU A 204 -47.68 -32.58 1.41
N THR A 205 -47.96 -31.41 0.82
CA THR A 205 -49.15 -31.19 0.00
C THR A 205 -49.17 -32.09 -1.23
N ALA A 206 -48.03 -32.32 -1.89
CA ALA A 206 -47.94 -33.23 -3.02
C ALA A 206 -48.23 -34.69 -2.62
N VAL A 207 -47.75 -35.14 -1.46
CA VAL A 207 -48.05 -36.49 -0.93
C VAL A 207 -49.54 -36.64 -0.62
N VAL A 208 -50.16 -35.63 0.00
CA VAL A 208 -51.60 -35.66 0.29
C VAL A 208 -52.41 -35.71 -1.01
N ALA A 209 -52.07 -34.93 -2.01
CA ALA A 209 -52.73 -34.96 -3.32
C ALA A 209 -52.61 -36.34 -3.99
N PHE A 210 -51.45 -37.00 -3.86
CA PHE A 210 -51.22 -38.34 -4.37
C PHE A 210 -52.10 -39.38 -3.65
N ILE A 211 -52.22 -39.31 -2.33
CA ILE A 211 -53.09 -40.20 -1.54
C ILE A 211 -54.55 -40.00 -1.93
N VAL A 212 -55.00 -38.76 -2.11
CA VAL A 212 -56.38 -38.46 -2.55
C VAL A 212 -56.64 -39.05 -3.94
N MET A 213 -55.69 -38.92 -4.87
CA MET A 213 -55.82 -39.50 -6.21
C MET A 213 -55.90 -41.04 -6.17
N LEU A 214 -55.11 -41.70 -5.31
CA LEU A 214 -55.20 -43.14 -5.09
C LEU A 214 -56.55 -43.56 -4.47
N PHE A 215 -57.08 -42.78 -3.53
CA PHE A 215 -58.38 -43.03 -2.93
C PHE A 215 -59.51 -42.95 -3.97
N ILE A 216 -59.48 -41.96 -4.85
CA ILE A 216 -60.47 -41.82 -5.93
C ILE A 216 -60.43 -43.04 -6.85
N ILE A 217 -59.23 -43.48 -7.27
CA ILE A 217 -59.09 -44.65 -8.16
C ILE A 217 -59.55 -45.93 -7.47
N HIS A 218 -59.21 -46.12 -6.19
CA HIS A 218 -59.60 -47.32 -5.45
C HIS A 218 -61.12 -47.38 -5.20
N PHE A 219 -61.75 -46.24 -4.88
CA PHE A 219 -63.18 -46.19 -4.60
C PHE A 219 -64.05 -46.20 -5.86
N THR A 220 -63.48 -45.84 -7.02
CA THR A 220 -64.17 -45.85 -8.32
C THR A 220 -64.12 -47.23 -9.00
N LYS A 221 -63.44 -48.21 -8.40
CA LYS A 221 -63.35 -49.60 -8.89
C LYS A 221 -64.19 -50.52 -8.03
#